data_AF-A0A0C3JSH1-F1
#
_entry.id   AF-A0A0C3JSH1-F1
#
_cell.length_a   1.000
_cell.length_b   1.000
_cell.length_c   1.000
_cell.angle_alpha   90.00
_cell.angle_beta   90.00
_cell.angle_gamma   90.00
#
_symmetry.space_group_name_H-M   'P 1'
#
loop_
_entity.id
_entity.type
_entity.pdbx_description
1 polymer ?
#
loop_
_entity_poly.entity_id
_entity_poly.type
_entity_poly.pdbx_seq_one_letter_code
_entity_poly.pdbx_strand_id
1 'polypeptide(L)' 'NMFGFVDPNNVVCAIHIIPAFHFGHTSSLLGTSIAHQEIEKDEDWDWYYINMFVDRDMFMQFHGGGVGHKMTHE' A
#
# COMPACT_ATOMS: atom_id res chain seq x y z
N ASN A 1 12.28 -29.80 2.77
CA ASN A 1 11.39 -29.68 3.93
C ASN A 1 10.06 -29.13 3.42
N MET A 2 8.95 -29.86 3.57
CA MET A 2 7.72 -29.65 2.78
C MET A 2 6.78 -28.56 3.32
N PHE A 3 7.19 -27.86 4.40
CA PHE A 3 6.51 -26.67 4.91
C PHE A 3 7.58 -25.72 5.50
N GLY A 4 8.04 -24.76 4.69
CA GLY A 4 8.85 -23.63 5.14
C GLY A 4 8.00 -22.35 5.13
N PHE A 5 8.39 -21.34 5.91
CA PHE A 5 7.76 -20.02 5.82
C PHE A 5 8.00 -19.43 4.42
N VAL A 6 6.94 -18.90 3.81
CA VAL A 6 7.06 -18.10 2.58
C VAL A 6 7.83 -16.83 2.94
N ASP A 7 8.80 -16.45 2.13
CA ASP A 7 9.49 -15.15 2.27
C ASP A 7 8.43 -14.04 2.20
N PRO A 8 8.28 -13.18 3.22
CA PRO A 8 7.26 -12.13 3.19
C PRO A 8 7.38 -11.18 2.00
N ASN A 9 8.57 -11.03 1.41
CA ASN A 9 8.73 -10.24 0.19
C ASN A 9 8.02 -10.85 -1.04
N ASN A 10 7.67 -12.14 -0.99
CA ASN A 10 6.94 -12.84 -2.04
C ASN A 10 5.43 -12.88 -1.79
N VAL A 11 4.94 -12.23 -0.73
CA VAL A 11 3.51 -12.18 -0.40
C VAL A 11 2.95 -10.83 -0.82
N VAL A 12 1.94 -10.84 -1.69
CA VAL A 12 1.16 -9.64 -2.01
C VAL A 12 0.14 -9.43 -0.90
N CYS A 13 0.31 -8.39 -0.10
CA CYS A 13 -0.66 -7.96 0.91
C CYS A 13 -1.40 -6.70 0.45
N ALA A 14 -2.72 -6.69 0.61
CA ALA A 14 -3.52 -5.48 0.42
C ALA A 14 -3.19 -4.49 1.53
N ILE A 15 -3.05 -3.22 1.17
CA ILE A 15 -2.71 -2.16 2.12
C ILE A 15 -3.79 -1.08 2.16
N HIS A 16 -4.00 -0.52 3.34
CA HIS A 16 -4.92 0.60 3.50
C HIS A 16 -4.21 1.90 3.16
N ILE A 17 -4.57 2.47 2.01
CA ILE A 17 -4.15 3.80 1.59
C ILE A 17 -5.20 4.84 2.00
N ILE A 18 -4.74 5.99 2.46
CA ILE A 18 -5.59 7.11 2.85
C ILE A 18 -5.24 8.29 1.95
N PRO A 19 -6.21 8.88 1.23
CA PRO A 19 -5.99 10.09 0.46
C PRO A 19 -5.31 11.19 1.29
N ALA A 20 -4.23 11.75 0.75
CA ALA A 20 -3.56 12.87 1.37
C ALA A 20 -4.25 14.18 0.96
N PHE A 21 -5.43 14.42 1.55
CA PHE A 21 -6.37 15.48 1.17
C PHE A 21 -5.75 16.87 0.94
N HIS A 22 -4.70 17.20 1.70
CA HIS A 22 -4.03 18.49 1.60
C HIS A 22 -3.34 18.75 0.25
N PHE A 23 -2.93 17.69 -0.47
CA PHE A 23 -2.27 17.82 -1.77
C PHE A 23 -3.26 17.91 -2.94
N GLY A 24 -4.54 17.61 -2.70
CA GLY A 24 -5.58 17.69 -3.73
C GLY A 24 -5.53 16.56 -4.75
N HIS A 25 -6.14 16.82 -5.91
CA HIS A 25 -6.33 15.85 -6.99
C HIS A 25 -5.44 16.18 -8.19
N THR A 26 -5.19 15.17 -9.02
CA THR A 26 -4.48 15.27 -10.29
C THR A 26 -5.19 14.46 -11.37
N SER A 27 -5.17 14.97 -12.60
CA SER A 27 -5.52 14.24 -13.83
C SER A 27 -4.30 14.06 -14.74
N SER A 28 -3.12 14.56 -14.35
CA SER A 28 -1.93 14.51 -15.20
C SER A 28 -1.17 13.19 -15.11
N LEU A 29 -1.36 12.44 -14.01
CA LEU A 29 -0.65 11.20 -13.75
C LEU A 29 -1.40 9.97 -14.28
N LEU A 30 -2.70 10.10 -14.54
CA LEU A 30 -3.57 9.01 -14.96
C LEU A 30 -4.17 9.33 -16.33
N GLY A 31 -4.24 8.31 -17.18
CA GLY A 31 -5.04 8.38 -18.41
C GLY A 31 -6.46 7.89 -18.16
N THR A 32 -7.33 8.08 -19.16
CA THR A 32 -8.70 7.53 -19.13
C THR A 32 -8.66 6.03 -18.85
N SER A 33 -9.44 5.62 -17.85
CA SER A 33 -9.46 4.25 -17.34
C SER A 33 -10.89 3.76 -17.18
N ILE A 34 -11.15 2.51 -17.57
CA ILE A 34 -12.44 1.85 -17.30
C ILE A 34 -12.68 1.60 -15.81
N ALA A 35 -11.64 1.74 -14.97
CA ALA A 35 -11.74 1.56 -13.53
C ALA A 35 -12.17 2.83 -12.80
N HIS A 36 -12.10 4.01 -13.45
CA HIS A 36 -12.58 5.26 -12.87
C HIS A 36 -14.08 5.41 -13.07
N GLN A 37 -14.75 6.02 -12.10
CA GLN A 37 -16.15 6.40 -12.27
C GLN A 37 -16.22 7.69 -13.09
N GLU A 38 -17.20 7.81 -13.99
CA GLU A 38 -17.37 9.02 -14.80
C GLU A 38 -17.53 10.29 -13.94
N ILE A 39 -18.10 10.16 -12.73
CA ILE A 39 -18.26 11.27 -11.78
C ILE A 39 -16.93 11.79 -11.23
N GLU A 40 -15.88 10.96 -11.21
CA GLU A 40 -14.53 11.30 -10.77
C GLU A 40 -13.75 12.07 -11.86
N LYS A 41 -14.28 12.14 -13.09
CA LYS A 41 -13.73 12.94 -14.21
C LYS A 41 -12.27 12.60 -14.56
N ASP A 42 -11.90 11.33 -14.43
CA ASP A 42 -10.52 10.86 -14.60
C ASP A 42 -9.51 11.57 -13.66
N GLU A 43 -9.97 12.17 -12.57
CA GLU A 43 -9.13 12.72 -11.50
C GLU A 43 -8.94 11.69 -10.37
N ASP A 44 -7.76 11.69 -9.77
CA ASP A 44 -7.48 10.93 -8.55
C ASP A 44 -6.63 11.76 -7.58
N TRP A 45 -6.48 11.32 -6.34
CA TRP A 45 -5.62 11.99 -5.36
C TRP A 45 -4.15 11.98 -5.80
N ASP A 46 -3.50 13.14 -5.69
CA ASP A 46 -2.09 13.29 -6.10
C ASP A 46 -1.14 12.50 -5.19
N TRP A 47 -1.54 12.31 -3.92
CA TRP A 47 -0.77 11.58 -2.92
C TRP A 47 -1.65 10.74 -1.99
N TYR A 48 -1.06 9.67 -1.49
CA TYR A 48 -1.67 8.76 -0.51
C TYR A 48 -0.73 8.54 0.66
N TYR A 49 -1.28 8.52 1.87
CA TYR A 49 -0.60 8.01 3.05
C TYR A 49 -0.81 6.51 3.17
N ILE A 50 0.24 5.81 3.60
CA ILE A 50 0.18 4.38 3.88
C ILE A 50 -0.15 4.17 5.36
N ASN A 51 -1.24 3.47 5.67
CA ASN A 51 -1.59 3.13 7.04
C ASN A 51 -0.97 1.79 7.47
N MET A 52 0.13 1.86 8.22
CA MET A 52 0.86 0.70 8.74
C MET A 52 0.16 0.02 9.93
N PHE A 53 -0.90 0.61 10.49
CA PHE A 53 -1.58 0.11 11.70
C PHE A 53 -2.88 -0.66 11.41
N VAL A 54 -3.14 -1.00 10.14
CA VAL A 54 -4.36 -1.73 9.76
C VAL A 54 -4.43 -3.12 10.40
N ASP A 55 -3.28 -3.80 10.56
CA ASP A 55 -3.15 -5.05 11.29
C ASP A 55 -1.71 -5.28 11.78
N ARG A 56 -1.52 -6.32 12.61
CA ARG A 56 -0.21 -6.63 13.20
C ARG A 56 0.82 -7.05 12.16
N ASP A 57 0.45 -7.84 11.16
CA ASP A 57 1.38 -8.31 10.13
C ASP A 57 1.84 -7.16 9.24
N MET A 58 0.91 -6.29 8.83
CA MET A 58 1.21 -5.05 8.09
C MET A 58 2.16 -4.15 8.89
N PHE A 59 1.90 -3.95 10.19
CA PHE A 59 2.81 -3.17 11.03
C PHE A 59 4.22 -3.76 11.07
N MET A 60 4.33 -5.09 11.25
CA MET A 60 5.61 -5.77 11.25
C MET A 60 6.28 -5.80 9.87
N GLN A 61 5.54 -5.70 8.77
CA GLN A 61 6.09 -5.58 7.42
C GLN A 61 6.88 -4.27 7.25
N PHE A 62 6.36 -3.16 7.78
CA PHE A 62 7.06 -1.86 7.70
C PHE A 62 8.12 -1.68 8.79
N HIS A 63 7.83 -2.17 10.00
CA HIS A 63 8.73 -2.01 11.14
C HIS A 63 9.88 -3.03 11.15
N GLY A 64 9.61 -4.26 10.72
CA GLY A 64 10.51 -5.40 10.86
C GLY A 64 10.59 -5.95 12.30
N GLY A 65 11.43 -6.97 12.51
CA GLY A 65 11.69 -7.54 13.85
C GLY A 65 10.68 -8.60 14.32
N GLY A 66 9.64 -8.86 13.52
CA GLY A 66 8.67 -9.93 13.75
C GLY A 66 9.14 -11.26 13.15
N VAL A 67 8.51 -12.37 13.54
CA VAL A 67 8.80 -13.68 12.93
C VAL A 67 8.53 -13.58 11.42
N GLY A 68 9.55 -13.86 10.60
CA GLY A 68 9.50 -13.73 9.15
C GLY A 68 9.90 -12.36 8.60
N HIS A 69 9.81 -11.28 9.39
CA HIS A 69 10.04 -9.90 8.92
C HIS A 69 11.45 -9.41 9.27
N LYS A 70 12.28 -9.18 8.24
CA LYS A 70 13.64 -8.63 8.42
C LYS A 70 13.57 -7.19 8.94
N MET A 71 14.50 -6.77 9.79
CA MET A 71 14.56 -5.39 10.26
C MET A 71 14.83 -4.44 9.09
N THR A 72 14.12 -3.32 9.06
CA THR A 72 14.23 -2.28 8.02
C THR A 72 15.51 -1.43 8.16
N HIS A 73 16.29 -1.63 9.23
CA HIS A 73 17.55 -0.92 9.49
C HIS A 73 18.69 -1.90 9.76
N GLU A 74 19.61 -2.00 8.79
CA GLU A 74 21.06 -2.16 9.04
C GLU A 74 21.72 -0.78 8.95
#